data_AF-A0A3N5TZ28-F1
#
_entry.id   AF-A0A3N5TZ28-F1
#
_cell.length_a   1.000
_cell.length_b   1.000
_cell.length_c   1.000
_cell.angle_alpha   90.00
_cell.angle_beta   90.00
_cell.angle_gamma   90.00
#
_symmetry.space_group_name_H-M   'P 1'
#
loop_
_entity.id
_entity.type
_entity.pdbx_description
1 polymer ?
#
loop_
_entity_poly.entity_id
_entity_poly.type
_entity_poly.pdbx_seq_one_letter_code
_entity_poly.pdbx_strand_id
1 'polypeptide(L)'
;MIKLQKFYVTDTETKVKAKVHYSAFTRRDGRPCVTLYAKEYGYDLDKIFSECENNSDSQTDYFEKSRVVLFEDHPLYQAALARAQ
;
A
#
# COMPACT_ATOMS: atom_id res chain seq x y z
N MET A 1 14.12 -2.87 5.92
CA MET A 1 13.32 -4.14 6.03
C MET A 1 11.88 -3.78 6.37
N ILE A 2 10.91 -4.25 5.58
CA ILE A 2 9.51 -3.83 5.70
C ILE A 2 8.73 -4.81 6.59
N LYS A 3 8.05 -4.28 7.62
CA LYS A 3 7.14 -5.00 8.50
C LYS A 3 5.69 -4.62 8.21
N LEU A 4 4.87 -5.63 7.86
CA LEU A 4 3.44 -5.48 7.62
C LEU A 4 2.63 -5.84 8.88
N GLN A 5 1.93 -4.85 9.44
CA GLN A 5 0.99 -5.00 10.56
C GLN A 5 -0.44 -4.75 10.06
N LYS A 6 -1.46 -5.17 10.84
CA LYS A 6 -2.88 -5.07 10.45
C LYS A 6 -3.35 -3.68 9.99
N PHE A 7 -2.80 -2.62 10.59
CA PHE A 7 -3.20 -1.23 10.31
C PHE A 7 -2.04 -0.33 9.89
N TYR A 8 -0.83 -0.88 9.83
CA TYR A 8 0.39 -0.11 9.62
C TYR A 8 1.38 -0.90 8.78
N VAL A 9 2.15 -0.18 7.98
CA VAL A 9 3.42 -0.67 7.44
C VAL A 9 4.54 0.12 8.09
N THR A 10 5.64 -0.54 8.42
CA THR A 10 6.83 0.11 8.95
C THR A 10 8.05 -0.38 8.22
N ASP A 11 8.82 0.54 7.65
CA ASP A 11 10.18 0.22 7.26
C ASP A 11 11.10 0.40 8.47
N THR A 12 11.70 -0.69 8.93
CA THR A 12 12.56 -0.67 10.12
C THR A 12 13.91 0.00 9.88
N GLU A 13 14.28 0.21 8.62
CA GLU A 13 15.54 0.84 8.25
C GLU A 13 15.42 2.36 8.32
N THR A 14 14.44 2.93 7.62
CA THR A 14 14.14 4.38 7.68
C THR A 14 13.32 4.80 8.89
N LYS A 15 12.78 3.83 9.66
CA LYS A 15 11.84 4.02 10.78
C LYS A 15 10.53 4.73 10.40
N VAL A 16 10.22 4.81 9.10
CA VAL A 16 8.98 5.39 8.60
C VAL A 16 7.82 4.42 8.84
N LYS A 17 6.69 4.95 9.30
CA LYS A 17 5.47 4.19 9.59
C LYS A 17 4.29 4.82 8.87
N ALA A 18 3.64 4.07 8.00
CA ALA A 18 2.44 4.50 7.27
C ALA A 18 1.21 3.76 7.79
N LYS A 19 0.10 4.47 8.04
CA LYS A 19 -1.21 3.86 8.31
C LYS A 19 -1.83 3.38 7.01
N VAL A 20 -2.24 2.11 6.97
CA VAL A 20 -2.80 1.51 5.76
C VAL A 20 -4.06 0.71 6.03
N HIS A 21 -4.82 0.49 4.96
CA HIS A 21 -5.87 -0.51 4.86
C HIS A 21 -5.52 -1.50 3.74
N TYR A 22 -5.58 -2.79 4.04
CA TYR A 22 -5.31 -3.85 3.08
C TYR A 22 -6.61 -4.30 2.43
N SER A 23 -6.59 -4.46 1.11
CA SER A 23 -7.71 -5.01 0.33
C SER A 23 -7.16 -6.04 -0.63
N ALA A 24 -7.59 -7.29 -0.50
CA ALA A 24 -7.27 -8.36 -1.45
C ALA A 24 -8.36 -8.43 -2.51
N PHE A 25 -7.97 -8.35 -3.78
CA PHE A 25 -8.90 -8.40 -4.91
C PHE A 25 -8.22 -8.99 -6.15
N THR A 26 -9.01 -9.62 -7.02
CA THR A 26 -8.52 -10.08 -8.33
C THR A 26 -8.74 -8.97 -9.34
N ARG A 27 -7.65 -8.38 -9.83
CA ARG A 27 -7.73 -7.29 -10.80
C ARG A 27 -8.40 -7.77 -12.10
N ARG A 28 -8.90 -6.83 -12.91
CA ARG A 28 -9.66 -7.09 -14.15
C ARG A 28 -8.91 -7.95 -15.17
N ASP A 29 -7.57 -7.99 -15.09
CA ASP A 29 -6.67 -8.84 -15.89
C ASP A 29 -6.58 -10.29 -15.37
N GLY A 30 -7.32 -10.64 -14.31
CA GLY A 30 -7.36 -11.98 -13.72
C GLY A 30 -6.25 -12.24 -12.70
N ARG A 31 -5.34 -11.27 -12.48
CA ARG A 31 -4.23 -11.42 -11.53
C ARG A 31 -4.69 -11.07 -10.12
N PRO A 32 -4.50 -11.97 -9.14
CA PRO A 32 -4.79 -11.63 -7.75
C PRO A 32 -3.74 -10.63 -7.24
N CYS A 33 -4.21 -9.65 -6.48
CA CYS A 33 -3.38 -8.59 -5.94
C CYS A 33 -3.88 -8.16 -4.56
N VAL A 34 -2.97 -7.60 -3.77
CA VAL A 34 -3.30 -6.94 -2.51
C VAL A 34 -2.97 -5.46 -2.66
N THR A 35 -3.98 -4.61 -2.53
CA THR A 35 -3.80 -3.16 -2.54
C THR A 35 -3.72 -2.64 -1.11
N LEU A 36 -2.67 -1.87 -0.82
CA LEU A 36 -2.49 -1.13 0.41
C LEU A 36 -2.90 0.30 0.15
N TYR A 37 -3.99 0.74 0.77
CA TYR A 37 -4.45 2.12 0.71
C TYR A 37 -3.91 2.89 1.92
N ALA A 38 -3.20 4.00 1.69
CA ALA A 38 -2.87 4.91 2.78
C ALA A 38 -4.16 5.43 3.44
N LYS A 39 -4.18 5.48 4.77
CA LYS A 39 -5.32 6.07 5.50
C LYS A 39 -5.18 7.58 5.70
N GLU A 40 -3.97 8.08 5.68
CA GLU A 40 -3.63 9.50 5.90
C GLU A 40 -3.13 10.12 4.60
N TYR A 41 -3.29 11.43 4.46
CA TYR A 41 -2.83 12.22 3.29
C TYR A 41 -1.32 12.46 3.26
N GLY A 42 -0.56 11.70 4.05
CA GLY A 42 0.89 11.80 4.13
C GLY A 42 1.57 10.94 3.07
N TYR A 43 2.72 11.40 2.58
CA TYR A 43 3.59 10.68 1.65
C TYR A 43 4.42 9.56 2.32
N ASP A 44 3.99 9.05 3.49
CA ASP A 44 4.78 8.08 4.25
C ASP A 44 4.74 6.68 3.63
N LEU A 45 3.68 6.35 2.88
CA LEU A 45 3.63 5.10 2.12
C LEU A 45 4.61 5.14 0.94
N ASP A 46 4.72 6.28 0.27
CA ASP A 46 5.63 6.54 -0.86
C ASP A 46 7.10 6.45 -0.44
N LYS A 47 7.41 6.78 0.82
CA LYS A 47 8.76 6.60 1.40
C LYS A 47 9.11 5.13 1.68
N ILE A 48 8.11 4.27 1.83
CA ILE A 48 8.30 2.84 2.12
C ILE A 48 8.33 2.02 0.84
N PHE A 49 7.49 2.38 -0.15
CA PHE A 49 7.37 1.68 -1.42
C PHE A 49 7.60 2.65 -2.58
N SER A 50 8.59 2.35 -3.42
CA SER A 50 8.84 3.09 -4.66
C SER A 50 7.74 2.92 -5.70
N GLU A 51 6.93 1.86 -5.58
CA GLU A 51 5.82 1.52 -6.48
C GLU A 51 4.50 2.17 -6.05
N CYS A 52 4.56 3.19 -5.17
CA CYS A 52 3.37 3.86 -4.69
C CYS A 52 2.78 4.77 -5.77
N GLU A 53 1.49 4.61 -6.02
CA GLU A 53 0.72 5.43 -6.95
C GLU A 53 -0.07 6.49 -6.18
N ASN A 54 -0.01 7.74 -6.66
CA ASN A 54 -0.89 8.82 -6.27
C ASN A 54 -1.23 9.63 -7.53
N ASN A 55 -2.50 9.63 -7.95
CA ASN A 55 -2.94 10.30 -9.18
C ASN A 55 -3.62 11.65 -8.90
N SER A 56 -3.25 12.34 -7.82
CA SER A 56 -3.77 13.68 -7.53
C SER A 56 -3.26 14.70 -8.56
N ASP A 57 -3.86 14.72 -9.75
CA ASP A 57 -3.46 15.58 -10.87
C ASP A 57 -4.30 16.87 -10.92
N SER A 58 -5.33 17.00 -10.08
CA SER A 58 -6.24 18.16 -10.09
C SER A 58 -6.48 18.78 -8.71
N GLN A 59 -6.77 20.09 -8.67
CA GLN A 59 -7.25 20.81 -7.48
C GLN A 59 -8.58 20.26 -6.93
N THR A 60 -9.17 19.22 -7.52
CA THR A 60 -10.38 18.55 -7.01
C THR A 60 -10.08 17.24 -6.28
N ASP A 61 -8.86 16.70 -6.38
CA ASP A 61 -8.46 15.40 -5.81
C ASP A 61 -7.89 15.50 -4.38
N TYR A 62 -8.31 16.50 -3.60
CA TYR A 62 -7.91 16.71 -2.20
C TYR A 62 -8.07 15.47 -1.27
N PHE A 63 -8.70 14.40 -1.77
CA PHE A 63 -9.00 13.18 -1.05
C PHE A 63 -8.32 11.92 -1.60
N GLU A 64 -7.58 11.99 -2.72
CA GLU A 64 -6.89 10.80 -3.23
C GLU A 64 -5.72 10.44 -2.32
N LYS A 65 -5.71 9.18 -1.86
CA LYS A 65 -4.71 8.67 -0.93
C LYS A 65 -3.78 7.75 -1.69
N SER A 66 -2.48 7.88 -1.42
CA SER A 66 -1.47 7.01 -2.04
C SER A 66 -1.81 5.53 -1.82
N ARG A 67 -1.57 4.71 -2.83
CA ARG A 67 -1.81 3.27 -2.77
C ARG A 67 -0.66 2.48 -3.38
N VAL A 68 -0.45 1.28 -2.89
CA VAL A 68 0.52 0.32 -3.44
C VAL A 68 -0.22 -0.94 -3.83
N VAL A 69 0.03 -1.45 -5.03
CA VAL A 69 -0.55 -2.71 -5.51
C VAL A 69 0.53 -3.79 -5.51
N LEU A 70 0.38 -4.79 -4.65
CA LEU A 70 1.28 -5.93 -4.59
C LEU A 70 0.67 -7.10 -5.36
N PHE A 71 1.34 -7.53 -6.42
CA PHE A 71 1.00 -8.74 -7.17
C PHE A 71 1.64 -9.98 -6.55
N GLU A 72 1.23 -11.18 -6.98
CA GLU A 72 1.78 -12.45 -6.49
C GLU A 72 3.30 -12.56 -6.57
N ASP A 73 3.89 -11.91 -7.58
CA ASP A 73 5.33 -11.89 -7.81
C ASP A 73 6.09 -11.04 -6.77
N HIS A 74 5.38 -10.22 -5.99
CA HIS A 74 6.01 -9.33 -5.02
C HIS A 74 6.41 -10.09 -3.74
N PRO A 75 7.65 -9.93 -3.22
CA PRO A 75 8.13 -10.66 -2.03
C PRO A 75 7.25 -10.52 -0.77
N LEU A 76 6.52 -9.42 -0.67
CA LEU A 76 5.64 -9.08 0.45
C LEU A 76 4.18 -9.48 0.24
N TYR A 77 3.82 -10.05 -0.92
CA TYR A 77 2.44 -10.38 -1.26
C TYR A 77 1.76 -11.31 -0.24
N GLN A 78 2.38 -12.45 0.06
CA GLN A 78 1.84 -13.43 1.00
C GLN A 78 1.64 -12.82 2.40
N ALA A 79 2.59 -12.00 2.84
CA ALA A 79 2.51 -11.30 4.12
C ALA A 79 1.41 -10.22 4.13
N ALA A 80 1.18 -9.53 3.01
CA ALA A 80 0.09 -8.56 2.88
C ALA A 80 -1.28 -9.23 2.79
N LEU A 81 -1.39 -10.35 2.08
CA LEU A 81 -2.61 -11.14 1.95
C LEU A 81 -3.08 -11.64 3.33
N ALA A 82 -2.15 -12.13 4.16
CA ALA A 82 -2.43 -12.53 5.54
C ALA A 82 -2.90 -11.38 6.46
N ARG A 83 -2.77 -10.11 6.04
CA ARG A 83 -3.28 -8.93 6.78
C ARG A 83 -4.57 -8.36 6.20
N ALA A 84 -4.92 -8.75 4.96
CA ALA A 84 -6.19 -8.39 4.32
C ALA A 84 -7.36 -9.26 4.78
N GLN A 85 -7.09 -10.45 5.33
CA GLN A 85 -8.05 -11.35 5.98
C GLN A 85 -8.30 -10.94 7.43
#